data_AF-A0A7S3SW77-F1
#
_entry.id   AF-A0A7S3SW77-F1
#
_cell.length_a   1.000
_cell.length_b   1.000
_cell.length_c   1.000
_cell.angle_alpha   90.00
_cell.angle_beta   90.00
_cell.angle_gamma   90.00
#
_symmetry.space_group_name_H-M   'P 1'
#
loop_
_entity.id
_entity.type
_entity.pdbx_description
1 polymer ?
#
loop_
_entity_poly.entity_id
_entity_poly.type
_entity_poly.pdbx_seq_one_letter_code
_entity_poly.pdbx_strand_id
1 'polypeptide(L)'
;GKNVLIVRSAQEATRIMAEGDLKPSDWLMQELIPGAFEYAVSLLVERGEILDCICTEYEYDQEVYVWPSVNEVGRRSYDDVSAEHLAVMRAFLQEYSGICNFNYKVRTNEPGDRLCVFEINTRVGADLAC
;
A
#
# COMPACT_ATOMS: atom_id res chain seq x y z
N GLY A 1 -7.44 -9.67 0.03
CA GLY A 1 -8.07 -9.77 -1.30
C GLY A 1 -8.39 -11.22 -1.61
N LYS A 2 -8.98 -11.48 -2.77
CA LYS A 2 -9.11 -12.85 -3.30
C LYS A 2 -7.71 -13.44 -3.45
N ASN A 3 -7.49 -14.66 -2.97
CA ASN A 3 -6.19 -15.36 -3.01
C ASN A 3 -5.06 -14.71 -2.18
N VAL A 4 -5.38 -13.94 -1.14
CA VAL A 4 -4.40 -13.46 -0.16
C VAL A 4 -4.52 -14.30 1.11
N LEU A 5 -3.40 -14.87 1.57
CA LEU A 5 -3.34 -15.72 2.75
C LEU A 5 -2.30 -15.15 3.72
N ILE A 6 -2.62 -15.15 5.01
CA ILE A 6 -1.66 -14.83 6.06
C ILE A 6 -0.94 -16.12 6.44
N VAL A 7 0.37 -16.08 6.42
CA VAL A 7 1.22 -17.19 6.83
C VAL A 7 2.00 -16.78 8.09
N ARG A 8 1.93 -17.59 9.13
CA ARG A 8 2.57 -17.33 10.44
C ARG A 8 3.82 -18.16 10.67
N SER A 9 4.12 -19.13 9.80
CA SER A 9 5.30 -19.98 9.90
C SER A 9 5.74 -20.56 8.54
N ALA A 10 7.01 -20.96 8.44
CA ALA A 10 7.53 -21.63 7.24
C ALA A 10 6.83 -22.97 6.96
N GLN A 11 6.40 -23.67 8.01
CA GLN A 11 5.63 -24.91 7.90
C GLN A 11 4.25 -24.64 7.28
N GLU A 12 3.60 -23.56 7.69
CA GLU A 12 2.31 -23.15 7.14
C GLU A 12 2.41 -22.73 5.67
N ALA A 13 3.46 -21.99 5.29
CA ALA A 13 3.75 -21.67 3.88
C ALA A 13 3.83 -22.96 3.04
N THR A 14 4.66 -23.91 3.48
CA THR A 14 4.87 -25.18 2.78
C THR A 14 3.56 -25.95 2.60
N ARG A 15 2.72 -26.00 3.65
CA ARG A 15 1.42 -26.66 3.59
C ARG A 15 0.48 -26.00 2.57
N ILE A 16 0.36 -24.67 2.61
CA ILE A 16 -0.49 -23.92 1.68
C ILE A 16 -0.02 -24.13 0.23
N MET A 17 1.28 -24.12 -0.02
CA MET A 17 1.84 -24.37 -1.34
C MET A 17 1.52 -25.79 -1.84
N ALA A 18 1.62 -26.79 -0.97
CA ALA A 18 1.34 -28.18 -1.33
C ALA A 18 -0.16 -28.45 -1.58
N GLU A 19 -1.04 -27.86 -0.76
CA GLU A 19 -2.49 -28.06 -0.85
C GLU A 19 -3.14 -27.21 -1.95
N GLY A 20 -2.60 -26.03 -2.23
CA GLY A 20 -3.16 -25.06 -3.17
C GLY A 20 -2.75 -25.23 -4.63
N ASP A 21 -1.89 -26.20 -4.95
CA ASP A 21 -1.28 -26.39 -6.28
C ASP A 21 -0.69 -25.07 -6.85
N LEU A 22 -0.08 -24.27 -5.98
CA LEU A 22 0.45 -22.95 -6.33
C LEU A 22 1.78 -23.09 -7.05
N LYS A 23 1.83 -22.68 -8.32
CA LYS A 23 3.09 -22.64 -9.06
C LYS A 23 4.00 -21.54 -8.49
N PRO A 24 5.32 -21.77 -8.39
CA PRO A 24 6.25 -20.77 -7.85
C PRO A 24 6.22 -19.39 -8.53
N SER A 25 5.74 -19.29 -9.78
CA SER A 25 5.62 -18.03 -10.53
C SER A 25 4.35 -17.24 -10.22
N ASP A 26 3.38 -17.83 -9.55
CA ASP A 26 2.01 -17.31 -9.49
C ASP A 26 1.71 -16.58 -8.17
N TRP A 27 2.69 -16.55 -7.26
CA TRP A 27 2.57 -15.91 -5.96
C TRP A 27 3.85 -15.19 -5.59
N LEU A 28 3.71 -14.22 -4.69
CA LEU A 28 4.80 -13.60 -3.96
C LEU A 28 4.51 -13.70 -2.47
N MET A 29 5.56 -13.79 -1.67
CA MET A 29 5.45 -13.63 -0.22
C MET A 29 6.05 -12.29 0.15
N GLN A 30 5.26 -11.50 0.86
CA GLN A 30 5.65 -10.20 1.38
C GLN A 30 5.56 -10.22 2.90
N GLU A 31 6.36 -9.38 3.54
CA GLU A 31 6.29 -9.16 4.98
C GLU A 31 4.89 -8.63 5.35
N LEU A 32 4.31 -9.15 6.43
CA LEU A 32 3.08 -8.60 6.99
C LEU A 32 3.40 -7.28 7.70
N ILE A 33 2.72 -6.20 7.32
CA ILE A 33 2.87 -4.88 7.95
C ILE A 33 1.65 -4.60 8.84
N PRO A 34 1.76 -4.79 10.17
CA PRO A 34 0.66 -4.53 11.09
C PRO A 34 0.40 -3.03 11.22
N GLY A 35 -0.82 -2.70 11.64
CA GLY A 35 -1.26 -1.34 11.94
C GLY A 35 -2.66 -1.08 11.41
N ALA A 36 -3.46 -0.35 12.17
CA ALA A 36 -4.86 -0.05 11.81
C ALA A 36 -4.99 1.01 10.70
N PHE A 37 -3.92 1.76 10.44
CA PHE A 37 -3.91 2.84 9.46
C PHE A 37 -3.32 2.39 8.13
N GLU A 38 -3.93 2.83 7.02
CA GLU A 38 -3.41 2.74 5.66
C GLU A 38 -3.49 4.10 4.99
N TYR A 39 -2.54 4.40 4.12
CA TYR A 39 -2.47 5.65 3.39
C TYR A 39 -2.54 5.38 1.88
N ALA A 40 -3.36 6.15 1.18
CA ALA A 40 -3.40 6.19 -0.28
C ALA A 40 -3.05 7.61 -0.73
N VAL A 41 -1.94 7.77 -1.44
CA VAL A 41 -1.55 9.08 -2.00
C VAL A 41 -1.74 9.05 -3.51
N SER A 42 -2.67 9.87 -3.99
CA SER A 42 -2.88 10.13 -5.40
C SER A 42 -2.05 11.32 -5.85
N LEU A 43 -1.32 11.15 -6.95
CA LEU A 43 -0.36 12.11 -7.49
C LEU A 43 -0.75 12.49 -8.92
N LEU A 44 -0.68 13.78 -9.23
CA LEU A 44 -0.59 14.27 -10.60
C LEU A 44 0.89 14.46 -10.94
N VAL A 45 1.37 13.80 -11.99
CA VAL A 45 2.79 13.76 -12.34
C VAL A 45 3.00 14.17 -13.79
N GLU A 46 4.04 14.97 -14.06
CA GLU A 46 4.51 15.26 -15.41
C GLU A 46 6.03 15.05 -15.48
N ARG A 47 6.48 14.11 -16.31
CA ARG A 47 7.90 13.75 -16.50
C ARG A 47 8.66 13.48 -15.19
N GLY A 48 7.98 12.85 -14.24
CA GLY A 48 8.49 12.55 -12.91
C GLY A 48 8.43 13.70 -11.91
N GLU A 49 7.98 14.89 -12.30
CA GLU A 49 7.66 15.98 -11.38
C GLU A 49 6.25 15.79 -10.82
N ILE A 50 6.14 15.82 -9.49
CA ILE A 50 4.85 15.79 -8.80
C ILE A 50 4.28 17.20 -8.84
N LEU A 51 3.19 17.39 -9.58
CA LEU A 51 2.51 18.68 -9.74
C LEU A 51 1.47 18.92 -8.64
N ASP A 52 0.80 17.86 -8.19
CA ASP A 52 -0.21 17.90 -7.15
C ASP A 52 -0.30 16.55 -6.44
N CYS A 53 -0.77 16.56 -5.19
CA CYS A 53 -0.97 15.35 -4.39
C CYS A 53 -2.08 15.51 -3.36
N ILE A 54 -2.79 14.42 -3.11
CA ILE A 54 -3.74 14.30 -2.01
C ILE A 54 -3.55 12.94 -1.34
N CYS A 55 -3.50 12.95 -0.02
CA CYS A 55 -3.46 11.74 0.79
C CYS A 55 -4.83 11.45 1.36
N THR A 56 -5.26 10.20 1.27
CA THR A 56 -6.37 9.66 2.04
C THR A 56 -5.82 8.67 3.06
N GLU A 57 -6.08 8.94 4.33
CA GLU A 57 -5.82 8.02 5.43
C GLU A 57 -7.09 7.24 5.75
N TYR A 58 -6.93 5.93 5.87
CA TYR A 58 -7.93 4.96 6.25
C TYR A 58 -7.61 4.40 7.63
N GLU A 59 -8.60 4.35 8.51
CA GLU A 59 -8.53 3.63 9.77
C GLU A 59 -9.43 2.40 9.70
N TYR A 60 -8.88 1.24 10.07
CA TYR A 60 -9.58 -0.04 10.10
C TYR A 60 -9.74 -0.57 11.52
N ASP A 61 -10.75 -1.42 11.73
CA ASP A 61 -11.06 -2.03 13.03
C ASP A 61 -10.03 -3.07 13.52
N GLN A 62 -9.04 -3.40 12.69
CA GLN A 62 -8.05 -4.44 12.96
C GLN A 62 -6.66 -4.03 12.46
N GLU A 63 -5.62 -4.43 13.18
CA GLU A 63 -4.22 -4.17 12.78
C GLU A 63 -3.77 -5.01 11.57
N VAL A 64 -4.37 -6.20 11.41
CA VAL A 64 -4.05 -7.11 10.33
C VAL A 64 -5.00 -6.85 9.17
N TYR A 65 -4.51 -6.12 8.18
CA TYR A 65 -5.30 -5.75 7.01
C TYR A 65 -5.36 -6.89 5.99
N VAL A 66 -6.55 -7.47 5.81
CA VAL A 66 -6.87 -8.34 4.66
C VAL A 66 -8.26 -8.01 4.16
N TRP A 67 -8.37 -7.24 3.09
CA TRP A 67 -9.67 -6.97 2.46
C TRP A 67 -10.34 -8.27 1.93
N PRO A 68 -11.67 -8.48 2.07
CA PRO A 68 -12.68 -7.64 2.71
C PRO A 68 -12.96 -8.02 4.18
N SER A 69 -11.99 -8.62 4.88
CA SER A 69 -12.15 -9.13 6.25
C SER A 69 -11.87 -8.08 7.35
N VAL A 70 -11.82 -6.81 7.00
CA VAL A 70 -11.66 -5.67 7.90
C VAL A 70 -12.73 -4.62 7.61
N ASN A 71 -13.13 -3.85 8.62
CA ASN A 71 -14.07 -2.75 8.45
C ASN A 71 -13.35 -1.41 8.52
N GLU A 72 -13.64 -0.52 7.59
CA GLU A 72 -13.23 0.88 7.67
C GLU A 72 -14.05 1.58 8.77
N VAL A 73 -13.37 2.18 9.73
CA VAL A 73 -13.98 2.91 10.86
C VAL A 73 -13.72 4.41 10.80
N GLY A 74 -12.76 4.84 9.99
CA GLY A 74 -12.41 6.25 9.80
C GLY A 74 -11.77 6.50 8.45
N ARG A 75 -12.00 7.70 7.91
CA ARG A 75 -11.38 8.19 6.68
C ARG A 75 -11.18 9.69 6.76
N ARG A 76 -10.01 10.16 6.35
CA ARG A 76 -9.74 11.59 6.18
C ARG A 76 -8.82 11.81 5.00
N SER A 77 -9.03 12.93 4.29
CA SER A 77 -8.15 13.36 3.21
C SER A 77 -7.51 14.70 3.53
N TYR A 78 -6.26 14.87 3.11
CA TYR A 78 -5.48 16.08 3.33
C TYR A 78 -4.38 16.21 2.26
N ASP A 79 -3.99 17.46 2.01
CA ASP A 79 -3.05 17.81 0.93
C ASP A 79 -1.59 17.89 1.43
N ASP A 80 -1.40 17.74 2.75
CA ASP A 80 -0.09 17.81 3.40
C ASP A 80 0.56 16.42 3.50
N VAL A 81 1.25 16.01 2.43
CA VAL A 81 2.06 14.80 2.40
C VAL A 81 3.50 15.15 2.78
N SER A 82 4.09 14.41 3.73
CA SER A 82 5.45 14.70 4.18
C SER A 82 6.47 14.65 3.04
N ALA A 83 7.48 15.53 3.11
CA ALA A 83 8.50 15.65 2.09
C ALA A 83 9.31 14.36 1.92
N GLU A 84 9.52 13.62 3.01
CA GLU A 84 10.19 12.32 3.03
C GLU A 84 9.40 11.27 2.25
N HIS A 85 8.07 11.25 2.40
CA HIS A 85 7.21 10.34 1.66
C HIS A 85 7.23 10.66 0.16
N LEU A 86 7.08 11.95 -0.19
CA LEU A 86 7.14 12.40 -1.57
C LEU A 86 8.50 12.11 -2.23
N ALA A 87 9.60 12.18 -1.47
CA ALA A 87 10.93 11.83 -1.97
C ALA A 87 11.03 10.34 -2.35
N VAL A 88 10.47 9.44 -1.52
CA VAL A 88 10.39 8.00 -1.85
C VAL A 88 9.53 7.79 -3.09
N MET A 89 8.35 8.41 -3.17
CA MET A 89 7.45 8.26 -4.32
C MET A 89 8.10 8.75 -5.62
N ARG A 90 8.80 9.90 -5.59
CA ARG A 90 9.50 10.47 -6.75
C ARG A 90 10.56 9.53 -7.32
N ALA A 91 11.18 8.69 -6.49
CA ALA A 91 12.15 7.71 -6.96
C ALA A 91 11.53 6.66 -7.92
N PHE A 92 10.24 6.39 -7.82
CA PHE A 92 9.51 5.47 -8.71
C PHE A 92 8.95 6.14 -9.97
N LEU A 93 8.87 7.47 -10.00
CA LEU A 93 8.14 8.22 -11.02
C LEU A 93 9.04 8.73 -12.15
N GLN A 94 10.27 8.24 -12.27
CA GLN A 94 11.22 8.72 -13.28
C GLN A 94 10.58 8.64 -14.68
N GLU A 95 10.52 9.80 -15.36
CA GLU A 95 9.93 9.98 -16.69
C GLU A 95 8.41 9.70 -16.81
N TYR A 96 7.72 9.42 -15.71
CA TYR A 96 6.28 9.16 -15.71
C TYR A 96 5.47 10.44 -15.88
N SER A 97 4.42 10.40 -16.72
CA SER A 97 3.39 11.43 -16.83
C SER A 97 2.01 10.79 -16.67
N GLY A 98 1.16 11.38 -15.85
CA GLY A 98 -0.20 10.92 -15.60
C GLY A 98 -0.57 10.92 -14.12
N ILE A 99 -1.58 10.12 -13.78
CA ILE A 99 -2.05 9.96 -12.40
C ILE A 99 -1.44 8.68 -11.82
N CYS A 100 -0.91 8.75 -10.61
CA CYS A 100 -0.32 7.59 -9.92
C CYS A 100 -0.81 7.53 -8.47
N ASN A 101 -1.24 6.37 -8.01
CA ASN A 101 -1.67 6.15 -6.63
C ASN A 101 -0.73 5.20 -5.90
N PHE A 102 -0.25 5.60 -4.73
CA PHE A 102 0.56 4.79 -3.83
C PHE A 102 -0.26 4.37 -2.63
N ASN A 103 -0.44 3.06 -2.42
CA ASN A 103 -1.01 2.53 -1.18
C ASN A 103 0.12 2.02 -0.29
N TYR A 104 0.16 2.48 0.95
CA TYR A 104 1.24 2.16 1.87
C TYR A 104 0.80 2.20 3.33
N LYS A 105 1.60 1.58 4.18
CA LYS A 105 1.60 1.84 5.63
C LYS A 105 2.87 2.55 6.05
N VAL A 106 2.80 3.19 7.20
CA VAL A 106 3.97 3.79 7.85
C VAL A 106 4.37 2.91 9.03
N ARG A 107 5.60 2.41 9.01
CA ARG A 107 6.23 1.80 10.17
C ARG A 107 7.04 2.85 10.90
N THR A 108 6.58 3.21 12.09
CA THR A 108 7.32 4.10 12.99
C THR A 108 8.48 3.32 13.59
N ASN A 109 9.71 3.61 13.15
CA ASN A 109 10.92 3.08 13.74
C ASN A 109 11.80 4.23 14.25
N GLU A 110 12.72 3.95 15.16
CA GLU A 110 13.84 4.88 15.41
C GLU A 110 15.01 4.53 14.47
N PRO A 111 15.61 5.50 13.74
CA PRO A 111 15.24 6.91 13.63
C PRO A 111 14.41 7.19 12.36
N GLY A 112 13.10 7.39 12.51
CA GLY A 112 12.21 7.90 11.48
C GLY A 112 11.25 6.89 10.86
N ASP A 113 10.23 7.44 10.21
CA ASP A 113 9.18 6.70 9.54
C ASP A 113 9.71 5.95 8.32
N ARG A 114 9.22 4.72 8.14
CA ARG A 114 9.48 3.91 6.96
C ARG A 114 8.19 3.62 6.23
N LEU A 115 8.11 4.05 4.98
CA LEU A 115 7.01 3.66 4.09
C LEU A 115 7.15 2.20 3.73
N CYS A 116 6.07 1.46 3.91
CA CYS A 116 5.88 0.12 3.41
C CYS A 116 4.86 0.19 2.27
N VAL A 117 5.34 0.39 1.05
CA VAL A 117 4.49 0.48 -0.16
C VAL A 117 3.98 -0.91 -0.54
N PHE A 118 2.67 -1.03 -0.70
CA PHE A 118 2.00 -2.29 -1.08
C PHE A 118 1.79 -2.37 -2.58
N GLU A 119 1.29 -1.27 -3.15
CA GLU A 119 0.97 -1.20 -4.57
C GLU A 119 1.13 0.23 -5.09
N ILE A 120 1.46 0.30 -6.37
CA ILE A 120 1.55 1.53 -7.15
C ILE A 120 0.64 1.33 -8.35
N ASN A 121 -0.38 2.17 -8.48
CA ASN A 121 -1.39 2.08 -9.53
C ASN A 121 -1.28 3.28 -10.47
N THR A 122 -1.01 3.06 -11.76
CA THR A 122 -0.97 4.10 -12.80
C THR A 122 -2.37 4.41 -13.33
N ARG A 123 -3.29 4.75 -12.42
CA ARG A 123 -4.69 5.07 -12.71
C ARG A 123 -5.24 5.97 -11.60
N VAL A 124 -6.37 6.60 -11.87
CA VAL A 124 -7.16 7.27 -10.82
C VAL A 124 -7.52 6.23 -9.75
N GLY A 125 -7.16 6.53 -8.50
CA GLY A 125 -7.56 5.71 -7.35
C GLY A 125 -9.08 5.72 -7.21
N ALA A 126 -9.67 4.58 -6.81
CA ALA A 126 -11.10 4.55 -6.49
C ALA A 126 -11.43 5.53 -5.34
N ASP A 127 -10.44 5.82 -4.51
CA ASP A 127 -10.46 6.78 -3.41
C ASP A 127 -10.83 8.21 -3.86
N LEU A 128 -10.50 8.57 -5.10
CA LEU A 128 -10.81 9.87 -5.71
C LEU A 128 -12.09 9.87 -6.56
N ALA A 129 -12.72 8.70 -6.76
CA ALA A 129 -13.89 8.56 -7.63
C ALA A 129 -15.23 8.74 -6.89
N CYS A 130 -15.20 9.23 -5.64
CA CYS A 130 -16.36 9.40 -4.77
C CYS A 130 -16.85 10.85 -4.72
#